data_AF-A0A7W1CKA9-F1
#
_entry.id   AF-A0A7W1CKA9-F1
#
_cell.length_a   1.000
_cell.length_b   1.000
_cell.length_c   1.000
_cell.angle_alpha   90.00
_cell.angle_beta   90.00
_cell.angle_gamma   90.00
#
_symmetry.space_group_name_H-M   'P 1'
#
loop_
_entity.id
_entity.type
_entity.pdbx_description
1 polymer ?
#
loop_
_entity_poly.entity_id
_entity_poly.type
_entity_poly.pdbx_seq_one_letter_code
_entity_poly.pdbx_strand_id
1 'polypeptide(L)'
;SELCLLTAQFDPEKLSLENHARSFRYRHPYTVFYNSLLKDNRNQELKIAKLGIDDGVALLSLNKYFSRGTLYGFESNAERFKAFENTCKRDQINLNLVKVQSEGIAQAFHSVGIQYDLIIENSSQKFEEQIRIIENSCKYLKPGGILVIEDLFKKHSEADYLEKLKPILMRFQDCYFISINHQNKRPEGRNNHKLLVLVKKGANPIFKNKKKMTIITPSMRPENLQRVKNSINFDYVDEWIIVYDGSKITKNPYLFKNKENGKIKEYIHTSKGVSGNPQRNFALDHVQNEDTYLYFVDDDNVIHKDLYKLLNILDDEKIYTFDQYNRIKGNSIVLGNIDTAMVLIDYKLCKKIRWTLMEYAADFFYFNECHQQNRHKWIYVHNVLCTYNTLPR
;
A
#
# COMPACT_ATOMS: atom_id res chain seq x y z
N SER A 1 8.61 12.12 1.26
CA SER A 1 9.08 11.13 0.29
C SER A 1 10.14 11.73 -0.61
N GLU A 2 10.97 10.92 -1.25
CA GLU A 2 12.01 11.41 -2.17
C GLU A 2 11.41 12.14 -3.37
N LEU A 3 10.35 11.59 -3.95
CA LEU A 3 9.64 12.23 -5.06
C LEU A 3 9.15 13.65 -4.69
N CYS A 4 8.70 13.87 -3.45
CA CYS A 4 8.31 15.20 -2.97
C CYS A 4 9.50 16.18 -2.94
N LEU A 5 10.67 15.72 -2.50
CA LEU A 5 11.89 16.52 -2.50
C LEU A 5 12.36 16.86 -3.92
N LEU A 6 12.24 15.91 -4.86
CA LEU A 6 12.55 16.15 -6.27
C LEU A 6 11.61 17.18 -6.90
N THR A 7 10.32 17.12 -6.58
CA THR A 7 9.34 18.12 -7.03
C THR A 7 9.68 19.51 -6.54
N ALA A 8 10.12 19.65 -5.30
CA ALA A 8 10.52 20.94 -4.74
C ALA A 8 11.74 21.58 -5.42
N GLN A 9 12.55 20.82 -6.15
CA GLN A 9 13.66 21.37 -6.95
C GLN A 9 13.16 22.12 -8.20
N PHE A 10 11.98 21.76 -8.70
CA PHE A 10 11.36 22.38 -9.88
C PHE A 10 10.30 23.42 -9.49
N ASP A 11 9.58 23.16 -8.41
CA ASP A 11 8.62 24.10 -7.83
C ASP A 11 8.64 24.00 -6.29
N PRO A 12 9.45 24.85 -5.61
CA PRO A 12 9.52 24.88 -4.15
C PRO A 12 8.16 25.11 -3.47
N GLU A 13 7.20 25.75 -4.17
CA GLU A 13 5.87 26.03 -3.63
C GLU A 13 4.97 24.78 -3.58
N LYS A 14 5.34 23.68 -4.25
CA LYS A 14 4.66 22.38 -4.19
C LYS A 14 5.16 21.48 -3.05
N LEU A 15 6.19 21.88 -2.30
CA LEU A 15 6.70 21.12 -1.15
C LEU A 15 5.66 21.08 -0.02
N SER A 16 5.33 19.90 0.50
CA SER A 16 4.39 19.72 1.62
C SER A 16 5.05 19.76 3.01
N LEU A 17 6.31 20.21 3.12
CA LEU A 17 7.06 20.32 4.38
C LEU A 17 6.84 21.69 5.05
N GLU A 18 6.84 21.69 6.37
CA GLU A 18 6.27 22.71 7.27
C GLU A 18 6.84 24.14 7.14
N ASN A 19 7.94 24.37 6.44
CA ASN A 19 8.64 25.68 6.46
C ASN A 19 8.53 26.53 5.17
N HIS A 20 7.78 26.09 4.15
CA HIS A 20 7.50 26.89 2.94
C HIS A 20 6.01 27.27 2.83
N ALA A 21 5.43 27.65 3.96
CA ALA A 21 4.01 28.01 4.12
C ALA A 21 3.63 29.42 3.62
N ARG A 22 4.33 29.96 2.61
CA ARG A 22 3.95 31.25 2.00
C ARG A 22 3.10 31.13 0.73
N SER A 23 2.91 29.92 0.19
CA SER A 23 2.09 29.73 -1.01
C SER A 23 0.67 29.25 -0.67
N PHE A 24 -0.31 29.94 -1.22
CA PHE A 24 -1.74 29.61 -1.15
C PHE A 24 -2.12 28.49 -2.14
N ARG A 25 -1.15 27.80 -2.77
CA ARG A 25 -1.43 26.83 -3.84
C ARG A 25 -1.90 25.48 -3.32
N TYR A 26 -2.79 24.89 -4.10
CA TYR A 26 -3.40 23.58 -3.97
C TYR A 26 -2.36 22.44 -3.96
N ARG A 27 -2.43 21.55 -2.96
CA ARG A 27 -1.41 20.49 -2.75
C ARG A 27 -2.04 19.11 -2.50
N HIS A 28 -1.67 18.14 -3.32
CA HIS A 28 -1.99 16.72 -3.12
C HIS A 28 -0.83 15.96 -2.49
N PRO A 29 -1.09 15.03 -1.55
CA PRO A 29 -0.07 14.17 -0.97
C PRO A 29 0.27 12.93 -1.82
N TYR A 30 -0.01 12.94 -3.14
CA TYR A 30 0.17 11.76 -4.01
C TYR A 30 1.63 11.32 -4.15
N THR A 31 2.58 12.24 -3.96
CA THR A 31 4.02 11.91 -3.98
C THR A 31 4.43 10.92 -2.88
N VAL A 32 3.63 10.77 -1.81
CA VAL A 32 3.84 9.71 -0.82
C VAL A 32 3.45 8.38 -1.44
N PHE A 33 2.24 8.27 -1.98
CA PHE A 33 1.76 7.05 -2.62
C PHE A 33 2.65 6.59 -3.77
N TYR A 34 3.03 7.48 -4.69
CA TYR A 34 3.92 7.10 -5.78
C TYR A 34 5.31 6.66 -5.29
N ASN A 35 5.84 7.29 -4.25
CA ASN A 35 7.10 6.85 -3.67
C ASN A 35 6.97 5.44 -3.09
N SER A 36 5.92 5.17 -2.31
CA SER A 36 5.68 3.86 -1.71
C SER A 36 5.47 2.77 -2.76
N LEU A 37 4.72 3.08 -3.81
CA LEU A 37 4.44 2.14 -4.89
C LEU A 37 5.68 1.89 -5.78
N LEU A 38 6.45 2.93 -6.12
CA LEU A 38 7.39 2.88 -7.25
C LEU A 38 8.87 2.81 -6.84
N LYS A 39 9.20 2.92 -5.55
CA LYS A 39 10.59 2.99 -5.05
C LYS A 39 11.48 1.82 -5.50
N ASP A 40 10.95 0.61 -5.55
CA ASP A 40 11.77 -0.60 -5.79
C ASP A 40 12.11 -0.80 -7.27
N ASN A 41 11.38 -0.14 -8.17
CA ASN A 41 11.53 -0.25 -9.61
C ASN A 41 12.02 1.04 -10.26
N ARG A 42 12.26 2.10 -9.49
CA ARG A 42 12.65 3.44 -10.00
C ARG A 42 13.91 3.44 -10.88
N ASN A 43 14.80 2.47 -10.68
CA ASN A 43 16.06 2.34 -11.42
C ASN A 43 15.95 1.38 -12.61
N GLN A 44 14.74 0.91 -12.95
CA GLN A 44 14.49 0.06 -14.12
C GLN A 44 14.19 0.91 -15.37
N GLU A 45 14.35 0.31 -16.53
CA GLU A 45 14.00 0.90 -17.83
C GLU A 45 12.47 0.83 -18.05
N LEU A 46 11.75 1.73 -17.38
CA LEU A 46 10.30 1.79 -17.42
C LEU A 46 9.81 2.77 -18.49
N LYS A 47 8.74 2.40 -19.19
CA LYS A 47 8.00 3.27 -20.11
C LYS A 47 6.81 3.86 -19.39
N ILE A 48 6.83 5.17 -19.17
CA ILE A 48 5.85 5.86 -18.30
C ILE A 48 5.09 6.89 -19.12
N ALA A 49 3.77 6.76 -19.23
CA ALA A 49 2.91 7.76 -19.82
C ALA A 49 2.32 8.68 -18.74
N LYS A 50 2.30 9.99 -19.00
CA LYS A 50 1.55 10.97 -18.21
C LYS A 50 0.64 11.79 -19.12
N LEU A 51 -0.66 11.70 -18.89
CA LEU A 51 -1.65 12.58 -19.48
C LEU A 51 -1.89 13.78 -18.54
N GLY A 52 -1.97 14.98 -19.11
CA GLY A 52 -2.06 16.22 -18.35
C GLY A 52 -0.70 16.61 -17.77
N ILE A 53 0.09 17.35 -18.56
CA ILE A 53 1.45 17.76 -18.17
C ILE A 53 1.40 19.08 -17.39
N ASP A 54 0.44 19.95 -17.71
CA ASP A 54 0.24 21.27 -17.10
C ASP A 54 1.50 22.14 -17.19
N ASP A 55 2.12 22.49 -16.07
CA ASP A 55 3.39 23.24 -16.00
C ASP A 55 4.64 22.38 -16.18
N GLY A 56 4.48 21.06 -16.34
CA GLY A 56 5.58 20.13 -16.57
C GLY A 56 6.38 19.72 -15.34
N VAL A 57 6.13 20.33 -14.17
CA VAL A 57 6.86 20.05 -12.93
C VAL A 57 6.75 18.57 -12.54
N ALA A 58 5.55 18.00 -12.66
CA ALA A 58 5.31 16.60 -12.33
C ALA A 58 6.05 15.65 -13.30
N LEU A 59 6.08 15.97 -14.61
CA LEU A 59 6.80 15.18 -15.60
C LEU A 59 8.31 15.21 -15.36
N LEU A 60 8.87 16.39 -15.06
CA LEU A 60 10.29 16.55 -14.72
C LEU A 60 10.67 15.83 -13.42
N SER A 61 9.78 15.89 -12.41
CA SER A 61 9.96 15.16 -11.15
C SER A 61 10.02 13.65 -11.38
N LEU A 62 9.10 13.13 -12.19
CA LEU A 62 9.08 11.71 -12.56
C LEU A 62 10.33 11.34 -13.36
N ASN A 63 10.79 12.17 -14.31
CA ASN A 63 12.02 11.90 -15.06
C ASN A 63 13.26 11.84 -14.15
N LYS A 64 13.36 12.70 -13.13
CA LYS A 64 14.45 12.59 -12.14
C LYS A 64 14.31 11.36 -11.25
N TYR A 65 13.08 11.00 -10.86
CA TYR A 65 12.82 9.86 -9.98
C TYR A 65 13.12 8.53 -10.69
N PHE A 66 12.74 8.43 -11.97
CA PHE A 66 12.99 7.29 -12.84
C PHE A 66 14.25 7.49 -13.69
N SER A 67 15.41 7.34 -13.07
CA SER A 67 16.72 7.66 -13.68
C SER A 67 17.02 6.95 -15.01
N ARG A 68 16.42 5.78 -15.23
CA ARG A 68 16.52 4.99 -16.47
C ARG A 68 15.21 4.88 -17.24
N GLY A 69 14.15 5.53 -16.78
CA GLY A 69 12.83 5.47 -17.40
C GLY A 69 12.73 6.39 -18.62
N THR A 70 11.92 5.98 -19.58
CA THR A 70 11.49 6.84 -20.69
C THR A 70 10.07 7.34 -20.41
N LEU A 71 9.90 8.65 -20.42
CA LEU A 71 8.63 9.31 -20.16
C LEU A 71 7.98 9.76 -21.46
N TYR A 72 6.66 9.66 -21.48
CA TYR A 72 5.79 10.03 -22.59
C TYR A 72 4.72 10.98 -22.05
N GLY A 73 4.92 12.27 -22.28
CA GLY A 73 3.96 13.29 -21.89
C GLY A 73 2.90 13.49 -22.97
N PHE A 74 1.63 13.54 -22.57
CA PHE A 74 0.50 13.84 -23.45
C PHE A 74 -0.22 15.10 -22.96
N GLU A 75 -0.16 16.17 -23.76
CA GLU A 75 -0.77 17.47 -23.45
C GLU A 75 -1.82 17.84 -24.49
N SER A 76 -2.96 18.39 -24.04
CA SER A 76 -4.07 18.76 -24.91
C SER A 76 -4.06 20.23 -25.30
N ASN A 77 -3.42 21.09 -24.49
CA ASN A 77 -3.25 22.48 -24.79
C ASN A 77 -1.98 22.69 -25.64
N ALA A 78 -2.17 23.12 -26.90
CA ALA A 78 -1.08 23.31 -27.85
C ALA A 78 -0.07 24.41 -27.44
N GLU A 79 -0.51 25.43 -26.70
CA GLU A 79 0.39 26.49 -26.22
C GLU A 79 1.30 25.97 -25.10
N ARG A 80 0.73 25.23 -24.13
CA ARG A 80 1.49 24.58 -23.06
C ARG A 80 2.45 23.53 -23.62
N PHE A 81 1.99 22.75 -24.60
CA PHE A 81 2.83 21.80 -25.32
C PHE A 81 4.07 22.49 -25.90
N LYS A 82 3.90 23.57 -26.66
CA LYS A 82 5.00 24.34 -27.26
C LYS A 82 5.91 24.97 -26.20
N ALA A 83 5.35 25.50 -25.13
CA ALA A 83 6.13 26.08 -24.03
C ALA A 83 7.04 25.03 -23.38
N PHE A 84 6.52 23.81 -23.17
CA PHE A 84 7.27 22.71 -22.58
C PHE A 84 8.30 22.11 -23.55
N GLU A 85 7.95 21.97 -24.84
CA GLU A 85 8.85 21.51 -25.90
C GLU A 85 10.12 22.37 -26.01
N ASN A 86 10.02 23.67 -25.76
CA ASN A 86 11.16 24.58 -25.81
C ASN A 86 12.02 24.55 -24.53
N THR A 87 11.46 24.20 -23.38
CA THR A 87 12.12 24.31 -22.07
C THR A 87 12.64 22.99 -21.52
N CYS A 88 12.12 21.86 -22.01
CA CYS A 88 12.30 20.57 -21.36
C CYS A 88 12.77 19.44 -22.30
N LYS A 89 13.45 19.78 -23.41
CA LYS A 89 14.06 18.77 -24.29
C LYS A 89 15.07 17.94 -23.50
N ARG A 90 14.76 16.66 -23.33
CA ARG A 90 15.62 15.64 -22.74
C ARG A 90 15.41 14.37 -23.54
N ASP A 91 16.48 13.62 -23.79
CA ASP A 91 16.42 12.39 -24.61
C ASP A 91 15.44 11.34 -24.05
N GLN A 92 15.18 11.39 -22.75
CA GLN A 92 14.28 10.47 -22.05
C GLN A 92 12.82 10.95 -21.99
N ILE A 93 12.49 12.14 -22.50
CA ILE A 93 11.13 12.69 -22.46
C ILE A 93 10.61 12.87 -23.90
N ASN A 94 9.55 12.15 -24.22
CA ASN A 94 8.83 12.24 -25.49
C ASN A 94 7.52 13.00 -25.27
N LEU A 95 7.31 14.08 -25.99
CA LEU A 95 6.11 14.89 -25.88
C LEU A 95 5.17 14.64 -27.05
N ASN A 96 3.89 14.46 -26.75
CA ASN A 96 2.86 14.21 -27.72
C ASN A 96 1.67 15.13 -27.47
N LEU A 97 1.09 15.67 -28.55
CA LEU A 97 -0.17 16.38 -28.49
C LEU A 97 -1.33 15.36 -28.46
N VAL A 98 -2.31 15.55 -27.58
CA VAL A 98 -3.46 14.64 -27.45
C VAL A 98 -4.78 15.39 -27.48
N LYS A 99 -5.79 14.82 -28.14
CA LYS A 99 -7.18 15.29 -27.99
C LYS A 99 -7.88 14.35 -27.00
N VAL A 100 -8.29 14.90 -25.85
CA VAL A 100 -8.97 14.13 -24.79
C VAL A 100 -10.40 13.73 -25.21
N GLN A 101 -11.01 14.48 -26.14
CA GLN A 101 -12.31 14.17 -26.71
C GLN A 101 -12.21 13.08 -27.80
N SER A 102 -13.24 12.24 -27.91
CA SER A 102 -13.37 11.18 -28.93
C SER A 102 -12.27 10.09 -28.87
N GLU A 103 -11.73 9.67 -30.02
CA GLU A 103 -10.70 8.63 -30.16
C GLU A 103 -9.25 9.16 -30.00
N GLY A 104 -9.07 10.46 -29.73
CA GLY A 104 -7.78 11.13 -29.78
C GLY A 104 -6.72 10.54 -28.83
N ILE A 105 -7.12 10.02 -27.68
CA ILE A 105 -6.21 9.32 -26.75
C ILE A 105 -5.70 8.03 -27.37
N ALA A 106 -6.60 7.22 -27.93
CA ALA A 106 -6.23 5.98 -28.56
C ALA A 106 -5.34 6.22 -29.78
N GLN A 107 -5.61 7.27 -30.57
CA GLN A 107 -4.80 7.67 -31.72
C GLN A 107 -3.39 8.12 -31.29
N ALA A 108 -3.29 9.00 -30.28
CA ALA A 108 -2.01 9.48 -29.78
C ALA A 108 -1.16 8.34 -29.19
N PHE A 109 -1.78 7.39 -28.49
CA PHE A 109 -1.05 6.23 -27.96
C PHE A 109 -0.65 5.27 -29.08
N HIS A 110 -1.51 5.10 -30.10
CA HIS A 110 -1.21 4.28 -31.26
C HIS A 110 -0.05 4.84 -32.08
N SER A 111 0.02 6.17 -32.27
CA SER A 111 1.10 6.80 -33.05
C SER A 111 2.47 6.64 -32.41
N VAL A 112 2.55 6.55 -31.08
CA VAL A 112 3.82 6.22 -30.39
C VAL A 112 4.17 4.73 -30.55
N GLY A 113 3.16 3.85 -30.64
CA GLY A 113 3.37 2.45 -31.02
C GLY A 113 4.00 1.57 -29.93
N ILE A 114 3.82 1.92 -28.65
CA ILE A 114 4.39 1.17 -27.52
C ILE A 114 3.32 0.82 -26.47
N GLN A 115 3.70 -0.09 -25.57
CA GLN A 115 3.00 -0.30 -24.31
C GLN A 115 3.77 0.29 -23.13
N TYR A 116 3.02 0.72 -22.11
CA TYR A 116 3.51 1.40 -20.93
C TYR A 116 3.50 0.49 -19.71
N ASP A 117 4.48 0.70 -18.84
CA ASP A 117 4.54 0.11 -17.51
C ASP A 117 3.60 0.86 -16.57
N LEU A 118 3.61 2.19 -16.63
CA LEU A 118 2.79 3.07 -15.81
C LEU A 118 2.10 4.13 -16.68
N ILE A 119 0.80 4.32 -16.47
CA ILE A 119 0.03 5.43 -17.04
C ILE A 119 -0.53 6.25 -15.88
N ILE A 120 -0.22 7.54 -15.83
CA ILE A 120 -0.76 8.50 -14.86
C ILE A 120 -1.68 9.45 -15.60
N GLU A 121 -2.94 9.55 -15.18
CA GLU A 121 -3.92 10.48 -15.73
C GLU A 121 -4.25 11.61 -14.75
N ASN A 122 -3.99 12.84 -15.18
CA ASN A 122 -4.39 14.09 -14.52
C ASN A 122 -4.76 15.20 -15.55
N SER A 123 -5.33 14.81 -16.70
CA SER A 123 -5.75 15.74 -17.75
C SER A 123 -7.17 16.27 -17.57
N SER A 124 -8.07 15.51 -16.93
CA SER A 124 -9.44 15.92 -16.68
C SER A 124 -9.97 15.52 -15.30
N GLN A 125 -10.80 16.42 -14.76
CA GLN A 125 -11.55 16.25 -13.52
C GLN A 125 -13.01 15.83 -13.78
N LYS A 126 -13.42 15.67 -15.03
CA LYS A 126 -14.79 15.25 -15.38
C LYS A 126 -14.88 13.74 -15.41
N PHE A 127 -15.84 13.20 -14.65
CA PHE A 127 -16.13 11.77 -14.53
C PHE A 127 -16.18 11.05 -15.89
N GLU A 128 -17.02 11.52 -16.82
CA GLU A 128 -17.18 10.86 -18.13
C GLU A 128 -15.93 10.98 -19.04
N GLU A 129 -15.07 11.97 -18.80
CA GLU A 129 -13.77 12.04 -19.51
C GLU A 129 -12.77 11.05 -18.90
N GLN A 130 -12.73 10.91 -17.57
CA GLN A 130 -11.89 9.91 -16.90
C GLN A 130 -12.27 8.47 -17.30
N ILE A 131 -13.56 8.13 -17.38
CA ILE A 131 -14.02 6.82 -17.87
C ILE A 131 -13.51 6.55 -19.29
N ARG A 132 -13.69 7.53 -20.19
CA ARG A 132 -13.22 7.44 -21.58
C ARG A 132 -11.70 7.26 -21.66
N ILE A 133 -10.94 7.95 -20.81
CA ILE A 133 -9.48 7.83 -20.75
C ILE A 133 -9.09 6.42 -20.33
N ILE A 134 -9.74 5.85 -19.30
CA ILE A 134 -9.48 4.47 -18.86
C ILE A 134 -9.75 3.49 -20.00
N GLU A 135 -10.89 3.60 -20.67
CA GLU A 135 -11.29 2.71 -21.78
C GLU A 135 -10.28 2.76 -22.94
N ASN A 136 -9.82 3.96 -23.31
CA ASN A 136 -8.95 4.17 -24.47
C ASN A 136 -7.47 3.92 -24.18
N SER A 137 -7.02 4.04 -22.93
CA SER A 137 -5.63 3.83 -22.54
C SER A 137 -5.31 2.40 -22.12
N CYS A 138 -6.28 1.65 -21.58
CA CYS A 138 -6.02 0.35 -20.95
C CYS A 138 -5.38 -0.72 -21.86
N LYS A 139 -5.59 -0.64 -23.19
CA LYS A 139 -5.00 -1.57 -24.17
C LYS A 139 -3.50 -1.34 -24.40
N TYR A 140 -3.00 -0.17 -24.05
CA TYR A 140 -1.59 0.20 -24.15
C TYR A 140 -0.83 -0.04 -22.84
N LEU A 141 -1.48 -0.58 -21.82
CA LEU A 141 -0.81 -0.97 -20.58
C LEU A 141 -0.27 -2.39 -20.74
N LYS A 142 1.01 -2.60 -20.40
CA LYS A 142 1.60 -3.95 -20.37
C LYS A 142 0.85 -4.82 -19.34
N PRO A 143 0.79 -6.16 -19.51
CA PRO A 143 0.38 -7.06 -18.44
C PRO A 143 1.17 -6.76 -17.14
N GLY A 144 0.49 -6.67 -16.01
CA GLY A 144 1.09 -6.26 -14.72
C GLY A 144 1.31 -4.74 -14.57
N GLY A 145 1.19 -3.95 -15.64
CA GLY A 145 1.30 -2.49 -15.60
C GLY A 145 0.17 -1.84 -14.81
N ILE A 146 0.38 -0.57 -14.42
CA ILE A 146 -0.55 0.18 -13.57
C ILE A 146 -1.09 1.42 -14.29
N LEU A 147 -2.40 1.63 -14.19
CA LEU A 147 -3.07 2.88 -14.55
C LEU A 147 -3.54 3.57 -13.27
N VAL A 148 -3.13 4.82 -13.08
CA VAL A 148 -3.52 5.67 -11.94
C VAL A 148 -4.32 6.86 -12.46
N ILE A 149 -5.55 7.01 -11.98
CA ILE A 149 -6.40 8.17 -12.24
C ILE A 149 -6.36 9.08 -11.02
N GLU A 150 -5.85 10.28 -11.21
CA GLU A 150 -5.80 11.30 -10.16
C GLU A 150 -7.12 12.05 -10.04
N ASP A 151 -7.29 12.72 -8.90
CA ASP A 151 -8.29 13.76 -8.71
C ASP A 151 -9.76 13.34 -8.87
N LEU A 152 -10.12 12.15 -8.37
CA LEU A 152 -11.52 11.72 -8.36
C LEU A 152 -12.35 12.60 -7.41
N PHE A 153 -13.33 13.32 -7.95
CA PHE A 153 -14.26 14.12 -7.15
C PHE A 153 -15.19 13.24 -6.31
N LYS A 154 -15.33 13.58 -5.02
CA LYS A 154 -16.25 12.88 -4.09
C LYS A 154 -17.73 12.99 -4.43
N LYS A 155 -18.13 13.86 -5.38
CA LYS A 155 -19.52 13.91 -5.87
C LYS A 155 -19.92 12.61 -6.57
N HIS A 156 -18.95 11.86 -7.08
CA HIS A 156 -19.14 10.53 -7.62
C HIS A 156 -18.66 9.50 -6.60
N SER A 157 -19.47 8.47 -6.39
CA SER A 157 -19.14 7.37 -5.49
C SER A 157 -18.14 6.42 -6.15
N GLU A 158 -17.46 5.59 -5.35
CA GLU A 158 -16.64 4.49 -5.89
C GLU A 158 -17.49 3.50 -6.69
N ALA A 159 -18.76 3.30 -6.28
CA ALA A 159 -19.70 2.45 -6.99
C ALA A 159 -20.02 2.99 -8.40
N ASP A 160 -20.12 4.31 -8.57
CA ASP A 160 -20.37 4.92 -9.88
C ASP A 160 -19.26 4.57 -10.88
N TYR A 161 -17.99 4.65 -10.45
CA TYR A 161 -16.85 4.25 -11.26
C TYR A 161 -16.89 2.75 -11.56
N LEU A 162 -17.13 1.91 -10.56
CA LEU A 162 -17.18 0.45 -10.74
C LEU A 162 -18.30 0.02 -11.68
N GLU A 163 -19.46 0.66 -11.63
CA GLU A 163 -20.59 0.40 -12.51
C GLU A 163 -20.23 0.75 -13.96
N LYS A 164 -19.69 1.95 -14.21
CA LYS A 164 -19.27 2.37 -15.56
C LYS A 164 -18.14 1.53 -16.13
N LEU A 165 -17.18 1.13 -15.29
CA LEU A 165 -16.02 0.34 -15.70
C LEU A 165 -16.32 -1.16 -15.81
N LYS A 166 -17.48 -1.63 -15.34
CA LYS A 166 -17.88 -3.05 -15.36
C LYS A 166 -17.56 -3.77 -16.67
N PRO A 167 -17.79 -3.20 -17.87
CA PRO A 167 -17.49 -3.87 -19.15
C PRO A 167 -16.01 -4.18 -19.36
N ILE A 168 -15.10 -3.45 -18.71
CA ILE A 168 -13.65 -3.58 -18.89
C ILE A 168 -12.92 -4.05 -17.63
N LEU A 169 -13.58 -4.15 -16.47
CA LEU A 169 -12.96 -4.60 -15.21
C LEU A 169 -12.28 -5.97 -15.34
N MET A 170 -12.80 -6.87 -16.19
CA MET A 170 -12.19 -8.18 -16.44
C MET A 170 -10.77 -8.12 -17.05
N ARG A 171 -10.37 -6.95 -17.58
CA ARG A 171 -9.02 -6.70 -18.11
C ARG A 171 -8.00 -6.41 -17.01
N PHE A 172 -8.46 -6.17 -15.79
CA PHE A 172 -7.66 -5.83 -14.62
C PHE A 172 -7.75 -6.96 -13.58
N GLN A 173 -6.64 -7.20 -12.89
CA GLN A 173 -6.58 -8.16 -11.79
C GLN A 173 -6.81 -7.49 -10.43
N ASP A 174 -6.53 -6.19 -10.34
CA ASP A 174 -6.81 -5.36 -9.17
C ASP A 174 -7.42 -4.02 -9.60
N CYS A 175 -8.37 -3.55 -8.80
CA CYS A 175 -9.03 -2.25 -8.92
C CYS A 175 -9.32 -1.76 -7.50
N TYR A 176 -8.74 -0.63 -7.11
CA TYR A 176 -8.91 -0.09 -5.76
C TYR A 176 -8.77 1.43 -5.73
N PHE A 177 -9.41 2.02 -4.73
CA PHE A 177 -9.39 3.46 -4.50
C PHE A 177 -8.48 3.79 -3.32
N ILE A 178 -7.75 4.89 -3.43
CA ILE A 178 -6.85 5.35 -2.39
C ILE A 178 -7.23 6.77 -2.00
N SER A 179 -7.49 6.96 -0.71
CA SER A 179 -7.62 8.28 -0.12
C SER A 179 -6.43 8.53 0.80
N ILE A 180 -5.64 9.56 0.48
CA ILE A 180 -4.48 9.93 1.29
C ILE A 180 -4.85 11.17 2.09
N ASN A 181 -4.70 11.08 3.40
CA ASN A 181 -4.87 12.21 4.30
C ASN A 181 -3.54 12.56 4.99
N HIS A 182 -3.25 13.84 5.12
CA HIS A 182 -2.04 14.34 5.74
C HIS A 182 -2.32 15.71 6.38
N GLN A 183 -1.71 16.02 7.52
CA GLN A 183 -1.94 17.28 8.24
C GLN A 183 -1.63 18.53 7.38
N ASN A 184 -0.64 18.44 6.50
CA ASN A 184 -0.25 19.52 5.56
C ASN A 184 -1.04 19.55 4.25
N LYS A 185 -2.13 18.78 4.12
CA LYS A 185 -2.98 18.79 2.93
C LYS A 185 -3.75 20.12 2.88
N ARG A 186 -3.73 20.79 1.72
CA ARG A 186 -4.49 22.03 1.48
C ARG A 186 -5.48 21.82 0.33
N PRO A 187 -6.74 21.45 0.64
CA PRO A 187 -7.73 21.10 -0.36
C PRO A 187 -8.35 22.30 -1.10
N GLU A 188 -8.15 23.55 -0.67
CA GLU A 188 -8.81 24.75 -1.25
C GLU A 188 -10.33 24.57 -1.49
N GLY A 189 -11.03 23.83 -0.62
CA GLY A 189 -12.46 23.51 -0.80
C GLY A 189 -12.77 22.46 -1.88
N ARG A 190 -11.78 21.99 -2.64
CA ARG A 190 -11.91 20.91 -3.61
C ARG A 190 -11.82 19.56 -2.91
N ASN A 191 -12.80 18.70 -3.17
CA ASN A 191 -12.95 17.41 -2.49
C ASN A 191 -12.63 16.25 -3.44
N ASN A 192 -11.40 16.24 -3.97
CA ASN A 192 -10.94 15.38 -5.06
C ASN A 192 -9.59 14.73 -4.74
N HIS A 193 -9.36 14.34 -3.50
CA HIS A 193 -8.08 13.75 -3.07
C HIS A 193 -8.14 12.23 -3.00
N LYS A 194 -8.68 11.64 -4.05
CA LYS A 194 -8.83 10.19 -4.19
C LYS A 194 -8.23 9.77 -5.53
N LEU A 195 -7.53 8.65 -5.50
CA LEU A 195 -6.94 7.99 -6.67
C LEU A 195 -7.75 6.73 -6.98
N LEU A 196 -7.88 6.39 -8.26
CA LEU A 196 -8.27 5.06 -8.71
C LEU A 196 -7.02 4.38 -9.29
N VAL A 197 -6.73 3.18 -8.81
CA VAL A 197 -5.60 2.38 -9.26
C VAL A 197 -6.13 1.10 -9.89
N LEU A 198 -5.67 0.83 -11.11
CA LEU A 198 -6.05 -0.33 -11.93
C LEU A 198 -4.78 -1.08 -12.33
N VAL A 199 -4.70 -2.38 -12.03
CA VAL A 199 -3.55 -3.23 -12.39
C VAL A 199 -3.93 -4.17 -13.51
N LYS A 200 -3.20 -4.10 -14.63
CA LYS A 200 -3.52 -4.89 -15.83
C LYS A 200 -3.35 -6.38 -15.56
N LYS A 201 -4.38 -7.16 -15.88
CA LYS A 201 -4.32 -8.63 -15.82
C LYS A 201 -3.31 -9.18 -16.84
N GLY A 202 -2.59 -10.22 -16.44
CA GLY A 202 -1.79 -11.08 -17.33
C GLY A 202 -0.33 -11.27 -16.90
N ALA A 203 0.12 -10.56 -15.86
CA ALA A 203 1.41 -10.78 -15.23
C ALA A 203 1.35 -10.29 -13.77
N ASN A 204 2.39 -10.59 -12.98
CA ASN A 204 2.54 -10.00 -11.66
C ASN A 204 2.60 -8.47 -11.77
N PRO A 205 2.03 -7.73 -10.80
CA PRO A 205 2.15 -6.28 -10.79
C PRO A 205 3.62 -5.86 -10.90
N ILE A 206 3.93 -4.93 -11.79
CA ILE A 206 5.31 -4.47 -12.01
C ILE A 206 5.89 -3.77 -10.78
N PHE A 207 5.02 -3.26 -9.91
CA PHE A 207 5.33 -2.60 -8.65
C PHE A 207 4.69 -3.43 -7.53
N LYS A 208 5.50 -4.20 -6.80
CA LYS A 208 5.06 -5.01 -5.68
C LYS A 208 6.04 -4.86 -4.55
N ASN A 209 5.55 -4.59 -3.35
CA ASN A 209 6.36 -4.79 -2.17
C ASN A 209 6.81 -6.26 -2.09
N LYS A 210 8.12 -6.48 -2.01
CA LYS A 210 8.74 -7.81 -1.95
C LYS A 210 8.81 -8.37 -0.53
N LYS A 211 8.69 -7.51 0.47
CA LYS A 211 8.76 -7.86 1.88
C LYS A 211 7.52 -8.65 2.27
N LYS A 212 7.75 -9.81 2.88
CA LYS A 212 6.67 -10.69 3.34
C LYS A 212 6.40 -10.49 4.81
N MET A 213 5.44 -11.25 5.31
CA MET A 213 5.00 -11.24 6.69
C MET A 213 5.42 -12.51 7.42
N THR A 214 5.70 -12.35 8.72
CA THR A 214 5.86 -13.41 9.70
C THR A 214 4.68 -13.31 10.64
N ILE A 215 3.92 -14.39 10.75
CA ILE A 215 2.77 -14.47 11.64
C ILE A 215 3.20 -15.17 12.92
N ILE A 216 2.84 -14.61 14.08
CA ILE A 216 3.02 -15.25 15.39
C ILE A 216 1.64 -15.53 15.99
N THR A 217 1.42 -16.79 16.36
CA THR A 217 0.20 -17.26 17.01
C THR A 217 0.51 -18.02 18.29
N PRO A 218 0.34 -17.39 19.48
CA PRO A 218 0.25 -18.16 20.71
C PRO A 218 -1.03 -19.01 20.67
N SER A 219 -0.97 -20.27 21.09
CA SER A 219 -2.13 -21.15 21.00
C SER A 219 -2.31 -22.05 22.22
N MET A 220 -3.55 -22.12 22.69
CA MET A 220 -4.01 -23.14 23.65
C MET A 220 -5.17 -23.98 23.09
N ARG A 221 -5.64 -23.68 21.87
CA ARG A 221 -6.77 -24.31 21.16
C ARG A 221 -6.33 -24.83 19.79
N PRO A 222 -5.59 -25.95 19.73
CA PRO A 222 -5.06 -26.47 18.47
C PRO A 222 -6.15 -26.77 17.43
N GLU A 223 -7.36 -27.10 17.87
CA GLU A 223 -8.54 -27.34 17.04
C GLU A 223 -8.93 -26.15 16.15
N ASN A 224 -8.64 -24.91 16.58
CA ASN A 224 -8.91 -23.73 15.79
C ASN A 224 -7.88 -23.49 14.67
N LEU A 225 -6.66 -24.01 14.82
CA LEU A 225 -5.53 -23.66 13.96
C LEU A 225 -5.75 -24.06 12.50
N GLN A 226 -6.53 -25.10 12.21
CA GLN A 226 -6.87 -25.44 10.83
C GLN A 226 -7.69 -24.33 10.16
N ARG A 227 -8.61 -23.69 10.90
CA ARG A 227 -9.40 -22.55 10.41
C ARG A 227 -8.54 -21.30 10.27
N VAL A 228 -7.63 -21.06 11.22
CA VAL A 228 -6.63 -19.98 11.10
C VAL A 228 -5.79 -20.18 9.84
N LYS A 229 -5.20 -21.37 9.64
CA LYS A 229 -4.41 -21.73 8.45
C LYS A 229 -5.17 -21.47 7.15
N ASN A 230 -6.44 -21.85 7.08
CA ASN A 230 -7.27 -21.67 5.89
C ASN A 230 -7.51 -20.19 5.53
N SER A 231 -7.29 -19.26 6.47
CA SER A 231 -7.34 -17.82 6.22
C SER A 231 -5.99 -17.20 5.79
N ILE A 232 -4.90 -17.97 5.86
CA ILE A 232 -3.54 -17.50 5.55
C ILE A 232 -3.26 -17.67 4.05
N ASN A 233 -2.83 -16.60 3.38
CA ASN A 233 -2.25 -16.67 2.05
C ASN A 233 -0.72 -16.77 2.14
N PHE A 234 -0.19 -17.97 1.94
CA PHE A 234 1.25 -18.25 2.04
C PHE A 234 2.10 -17.64 0.91
N ASP A 235 1.51 -17.01 -0.11
CA ASP A 235 2.29 -16.21 -1.08
C ASP A 235 2.85 -14.92 -0.46
N TYR A 236 2.21 -14.45 0.63
CA TYR A 236 2.57 -13.23 1.36
C TYR A 236 3.26 -13.51 2.69
N VAL A 237 3.36 -14.77 3.09
CA VAL A 237 3.89 -15.19 4.39
C VAL A 237 5.16 -16.01 4.16
N ASP A 238 6.24 -15.60 4.81
CA ASP A 238 7.48 -16.38 4.85
C ASP A 238 7.46 -17.40 5.97
N GLU A 239 6.90 -17.02 7.12
CA GLU A 239 6.91 -17.84 8.32
C GLU A 239 5.60 -17.69 9.10
N TRP A 240 5.03 -18.80 9.55
CA TRP A 240 3.98 -18.82 10.56
C TRP A 240 4.47 -19.60 11.78
N ILE A 241 4.73 -18.87 12.87
CA ILE A 241 5.21 -19.41 14.14
C ILE A 241 4.01 -19.63 15.05
N ILE A 242 3.73 -20.89 15.36
CA ILE A 242 2.74 -21.31 16.34
C ILE A 242 3.49 -21.71 17.60
N VAL A 243 3.13 -21.12 18.73
CA VAL A 243 3.71 -21.47 20.03
C VAL A 243 2.60 -21.91 20.97
N TYR A 244 2.55 -23.21 21.22
CA TYR A 244 1.61 -23.83 22.12
C TYR A 244 1.90 -23.48 23.57
N ASP A 245 0.86 -23.16 24.33
CA ASP A 245 0.93 -23.01 25.78
C ASP A 245 1.21 -24.37 26.43
N GLY A 246 2.47 -24.57 26.84
CA GLY A 246 2.93 -25.83 27.41
C GLY A 246 2.33 -26.16 28.79
N SER A 247 1.62 -25.22 29.43
CA SER A 247 0.82 -25.51 30.63
C SER A 247 -0.48 -26.25 30.31
N LYS A 248 -0.95 -26.18 29.05
CA LYS A 248 -2.16 -26.84 28.56
C LYS A 248 -1.84 -27.99 27.61
N ILE A 249 -0.78 -27.83 26.80
CA ILE A 249 -0.40 -28.74 25.72
C ILE A 249 1.01 -29.27 26.00
N THR A 250 1.08 -30.48 26.54
CA THR A 250 2.36 -31.07 27.01
C THR A 250 3.14 -31.78 25.90
N LYS A 251 2.53 -32.05 24.75
CA LYS A 251 3.16 -32.67 23.57
C LYS A 251 2.78 -31.93 22.31
N ASN A 252 3.76 -31.71 21.44
CA ASN A 252 3.56 -30.92 20.22
C ASN A 252 2.63 -31.74 19.31
N PRO A 253 1.48 -31.20 18.90
CA PRO A 253 0.55 -31.94 18.06
C PRO A 253 1.08 -32.13 16.64
N TYR A 254 2.07 -31.35 16.20
CA TYR A 254 2.66 -31.40 14.85
C TYR A 254 1.59 -31.37 13.75
N LEU A 255 0.57 -30.52 13.92
CA LEU A 255 -0.61 -30.46 13.06
C LEU A 255 -0.25 -30.19 11.60
N PHE A 256 0.84 -29.45 11.37
CA PHE A 256 1.19 -28.94 10.05
C PHE A 256 2.59 -29.37 9.60
N LYS A 257 3.10 -30.48 10.16
CA LYS A 257 4.38 -31.03 9.74
C LYS A 257 4.44 -31.23 8.21
N ASN A 258 5.49 -30.69 7.60
CA ASN A 258 5.74 -30.72 6.14
C ASN A 258 4.66 -30.03 5.27
N LYS A 259 3.82 -29.17 5.84
CA LYS A 259 2.87 -28.34 5.06
C LYS A 259 3.53 -27.04 4.61
N GLU A 260 2.97 -26.46 3.54
CA GLU A 260 3.36 -25.14 3.00
C GLU A 260 4.87 -24.99 2.78
N ASN A 261 5.53 -26.03 2.30
CA ASN A 261 6.98 -26.07 2.07
C ASN A 261 7.82 -25.71 3.32
N GLY A 262 7.34 -26.08 4.51
CA GLY A 262 8.08 -25.87 5.76
C GLY A 262 7.95 -24.46 6.35
N LYS A 263 7.04 -23.62 5.84
CA LYS A 263 6.79 -22.27 6.37
C LYS A 263 6.12 -22.24 7.74
N ILE A 264 5.51 -23.34 8.17
CA ILE A 264 4.79 -23.43 9.44
C ILE A 264 5.72 -24.06 10.48
N LYS A 265 5.93 -23.35 11.60
CA LYS A 265 6.80 -23.78 12.70
C LYS A 265 6.00 -23.90 13.97
N GLU A 266 6.07 -25.08 14.58
CA GLU A 266 5.28 -25.44 15.74
C GLU A 266 6.20 -25.68 16.94
N TYR A 267 6.00 -24.93 18.01
CA TYR A 267 6.79 -25.03 19.25
C TYR A 267 5.89 -25.20 20.46
N ILE A 268 6.41 -25.79 21.54
CA ILE A 268 5.80 -25.71 22.86
C ILE A 268 6.67 -24.83 23.73
N HIS A 269 6.06 -23.91 24.46
CA HIS A 269 6.75 -23.11 25.46
C HIS A 269 5.94 -23.04 26.76
N THR A 270 6.59 -23.40 27.87
CA THR A 270 6.04 -23.28 29.22
C THR A 270 6.82 -22.21 29.98
N SER A 271 6.12 -21.15 30.39
CA SER A 271 6.68 -20.09 31.22
C SER A 271 5.56 -19.39 31.99
N LYS A 272 5.91 -18.70 33.08
CA LYS A 272 4.95 -17.91 33.86
C LYS A 272 4.53 -16.68 33.06
N GLY A 273 3.22 -16.48 32.93
CA GLY A 273 2.63 -15.31 32.29
C GLY A 273 1.15 -15.52 32.04
N VAL A 274 0.54 -14.54 31.38
CA VAL A 274 -0.89 -14.54 31.03
C VAL A 274 -1.09 -14.34 29.53
N SER A 275 -2.26 -14.75 29.03
CA SER A 275 -2.76 -14.41 27.70
C SER A 275 -1.81 -14.70 26.53
N GLY A 276 -0.93 -15.70 26.64
CA GLY A 276 0.03 -16.05 25.59
C GLY A 276 1.27 -15.15 25.49
N ASN A 277 1.48 -14.21 26.42
CA ASN A 277 2.61 -13.26 26.37
C ASN A 277 3.99 -13.94 26.39
N PRO A 278 4.24 -14.98 27.20
CA PRO A 278 5.49 -15.72 27.14
C PRO A 278 5.71 -16.38 25.77
N GLN A 279 4.64 -16.94 25.19
CA GLN A 279 4.68 -17.58 23.88
C GLN A 279 5.00 -16.59 22.76
N ARG A 280 4.48 -15.36 22.82
CA ARG A 280 4.84 -14.28 21.87
C ARG A 280 6.32 -13.91 21.98
N ASN A 281 6.86 -13.79 23.20
CA ASN A 281 8.29 -13.52 23.40
C ASN A 281 9.18 -14.65 22.90
N PHE A 282 8.81 -15.91 23.19
CA PHE A 282 9.50 -17.07 22.66
C PHE A 282 9.52 -17.05 21.13
N ALA A 283 8.38 -16.77 20.49
CA ALA A 283 8.29 -16.67 19.03
C ALA A 283 9.18 -15.54 18.46
N LEU A 284 9.27 -14.39 19.13
CA LEU A 284 10.13 -13.26 18.72
C LEU A 284 11.61 -13.65 18.64
N ASP A 285 12.07 -14.56 19.52
CA ASP A 285 13.42 -15.09 19.52
C ASP A 285 13.67 -16.15 18.40
N HIS A 286 12.61 -16.61 17.73
CA HIS A 286 12.65 -17.64 16.69
C HIS A 286 12.34 -17.13 15.28
N VAL A 287 12.06 -15.83 15.11
CA VAL A 287 11.88 -15.20 13.80
C VAL A 287 13.17 -15.36 12.99
N GLN A 288 13.10 -16.02 11.83
CA GLN A 288 14.28 -16.27 11.00
C GLN A 288 14.52 -15.20 9.92
N ASN A 289 13.46 -14.66 9.33
CA ASN A 289 13.59 -13.61 8.34
C ASN A 289 13.56 -12.23 9.03
N GLU A 290 14.72 -11.59 9.21
CA GLU A 290 14.75 -10.22 9.77
C GLU A 290 14.16 -9.16 8.83
N ASP A 291 14.07 -9.44 7.53
CA ASP A 291 13.41 -8.57 6.56
C ASP A 291 11.95 -9.00 6.35
N THR A 292 11.19 -8.93 7.44
CA THR A 292 9.75 -9.26 7.49
C THR A 292 8.95 -8.16 8.16
N TYR A 293 7.66 -8.05 7.82
CA TYR A 293 6.69 -7.49 8.76
C TYR A 293 6.27 -8.54 9.77
N LEU A 294 6.04 -8.12 11.00
CA LEU A 294 5.55 -8.96 12.08
C LEU A 294 4.05 -8.72 12.27
N TYR A 295 3.29 -9.82 12.35
CA TYR A 295 1.85 -9.79 12.58
C TYR A 295 1.47 -10.79 13.66
N PHE A 296 0.79 -10.34 14.71
CA PHE A 296 0.32 -11.22 15.78
C PHE A 296 -1.15 -11.56 15.55
N VAL A 297 -1.48 -12.85 15.65
CA VAL A 297 -2.84 -13.35 15.47
C VAL A 297 -3.11 -14.39 16.54
N ASP A 298 -4.14 -14.15 17.37
CA ASP A 298 -4.59 -15.11 18.37
C ASP A 298 -5.23 -16.35 17.70
N ASP A 299 -5.18 -17.49 18.37
CA ASP A 299 -5.70 -18.75 17.83
C ASP A 299 -7.23 -18.84 17.77
N ASP A 300 -7.96 -17.76 18.10
CA ASP A 300 -9.39 -17.61 17.83
C ASP A 300 -9.72 -16.56 16.76
N ASN A 301 -8.71 -16.07 16.03
CA ASN A 301 -8.88 -15.05 15.02
C ASN A 301 -8.44 -15.53 13.62
N VAL A 302 -9.13 -15.06 12.58
CA VAL A 302 -8.77 -15.33 11.17
C VAL A 302 -8.21 -14.07 10.51
N ILE A 303 -7.37 -14.24 9.49
CA ILE A 303 -6.79 -13.12 8.76
C ILE A 303 -7.81 -12.53 7.78
N HIS A 304 -7.96 -11.21 7.82
CA HIS A 304 -8.82 -10.50 6.87
C HIS A 304 -8.18 -10.49 5.47
N LYS A 305 -8.93 -10.91 4.45
CA LYS A 305 -8.44 -11.03 3.06
C LYS A 305 -7.83 -9.73 2.49
N ASP A 306 -8.33 -8.57 2.92
CA ASP A 306 -7.84 -7.28 2.41
C ASP A 306 -6.53 -6.85 3.07
N LEU A 307 -6.05 -7.53 4.12
CA LEU A 307 -4.73 -7.28 4.69
C LEU A 307 -3.61 -7.51 3.65
N TYR A 308 -3.77 -8.51 2.77
CA TYR A 308 -2.80 -8.79 1.71
C TYR A 308 -2.73 -7.67 0.65
N LYS A 309 -3.80 -6.91 0.46
CA LYS A 309 -3.78 -5.72 -0.40
C LYS A 309 -2.90 -4.64 0.20
N LEU A 310 -2.96 -4.46 1.52
CA LEU A 310 -2.08 -3.54 2.23
C LEU A 310 -0.61 -3.96 2.09
N LEU A 311 -0.29 -5.25 2.26
CA LEU A 311 1.07 -5.78 2.09
C LEU A 311 1.71 -5.40 0.74
N ASN A 312 0.95 -5.32 -0.34
CA ASN A 312 1.47 -4.95 -1.67
C ASN A 312 2.02 -3.52 -1.77
N ILE A 313 1.64 -2.63 -0.85
CA ILE A 313 1.92 -1.18 -0.91
C ILE A 313 2.65 -0.65 0.33
N LEU A 314 3.14 -1.51 1.22
CA LEU A 314 3.82 -1.04 2.43
C LEU A 314 5.17 -0.41 2.13
N ASP A 315 5.57 0.48 3.01
CA ASP A 315 6.90 1.05 3.09
C ASP A 315 7.69 0.39 4.22
N ASP A 316 8.95 0.09 3.95
CA ASP A 316 9.87 -0.44 4.94
C ASP A 316 10.04 0.53 6.10
N GLU A 317 10.39 -0.02 7.26
CA GLU A 317 10.57 0.71 8.50
C GLU A 317 9.35 1.56 8.87
N LYS A 318 8.17 0.95 8.80
CA LYS A 318 6.90 1.56 9.23
C LYS A 318 6.14 0.68 10.21
N ILE A 319 5.23 1.33 10.93
CA ILE A 319 4.24 0.71 11.81
C ILE A 319 2.87 1.04 11.24
N TYR A 320 2.09 0.03 10.89
CA TYR A 320 0.74 0.18 10.35
C TYR A 320 -0.29 -0.26 11.39
N THR A 321 -1.24 0.62 11.68
CA THR A 321 -2.45 0.29 12.45
C THR A 321 -3.66 0.36 11.55
N PHE A 322 -4.69 -0.43 11.84
CA PHE A 322 -5.92 -0.46 11.05
C PHE A 322 -7.14 -0.82 11.89
N ASP A 323 -8.32 -0.70 11.29
CA ASP A 323 -9.57 -0.91 12.01
C ASP A 323 -9.93 -2.39 12.16
N GLN A 324 -10.60 -2.68 13.27
CA GLN A 324 -11.21 -3.96 13.53
C GLN A 324 -12.69 -3.95 13.09
N TYR A 325 -13.16 -5.05 12.50
CA TYR A 325 -14.54 -5.17 12.03
C TYR A 325 -15.55 -4.95 13.16
N ASN A 326 -16.46 -3.99 12.98
CA ASN A 326 -17.54 -3.63 13.91
C ASN A 326 -17.10 -3.38 15.38
N ARG A 327 -15.85 -2.93 15.61
CA ARG A 327 -15.34 -2.71 16.97
C ARG A 327 -14.49 -1.44 17.06
N ILE A 328 -13.20 -1.55 17.35
CA ILE A 328 -12.31 -0.43 17.64
C ILE A 328 -11.56 0.08 16.41
N LYS A 329 -11.08 1.33 16.50
CA LYS A 329 -10.43 2.06 15.41
C LYS A 329 -8.94 2.18 15.66
N GLY A 330 -8.12 1.85 14.66
CA GLY A 330 -6.66 1.88 14.76
C GLY A 330 -6.05 3.30 14.69
N ASN A 331 -6.86 4.34 14.83
CA ASN A 331 -6.46 5.74 14.67
C ASN A 331 -5.74 6.32 15.89
N SER A 332 -5.60 5.54 16.97
CA SER A 332 -4.82 5.90 18.15
C SER A 332 -4.30 4.65 18.86
N ILE A 333 -3.08 4.73 19.38
CA ILE A 333 -2.46 3.66 20.18
C ILE A 333 -2.63 4.05 21.66
N VAL A 334 -3.81 3.75 22.20
CA VAL A 334 -4.18 4.02 23.60
C VAL A 334 -4.79 2.76 24.20
N LEU A 335 -4.68 2.63 25.53
CA LEU A 335 -5.21 1.48 26.26
C LEU A 335 -6.72 1.29 25.95
N GLY A 336 -7.09 0.09 25.52
CA GLY A 336 -8.47 -0.26 25.15
C GLY A 336 -8.89 0.10 23.72
N ASN A 337 -8.04 0.78 22.94
CA ASN A 337 -8.31 1.11 21.53
C ASN A 337 -7.29 0.51 20.54
N ILE A 338 -6.49 -0.45 21.01
CA ILE A 338 -5.62 -1.27 20.19
C ILE A 338 -5.73 -2.72 20.64
N ASP A 339 -5.53 -3.66 19.72
CA ASP A 339 -5.66 -5.10 19.93
C ASP A 339 -4.57 -5.82 19.12
N THR A 340 -4.21 -7.03 19.51
CA THR A 340 -3.12 -7.86 18.97
C THR A 340 -3.12 -7.90 17.44
N ALA A 341 -4.28 -8.12 16.82
CA ALA A 341 -4.42 -8.31 15.38
C ALA A 341 -4.56 -7.00 14.57
N MET A 342 -4.47 -5.82 15.20
CA MET A 342 -4.66 -4.52 14.54
C MET A 342 -3.37 -3.87 14.01
N VAL A 343 -2.21 -4.49 14.26
CA VAL A 343 -0.91 -3.88 14.01
C VAL A 343 -0.04 -4.76 13.15
N LEU A 344 0.55 -4.14 12.13
CA LEU A 344 1.62 -4.72 11.32
C LEU A 344 2.87 -3.85 11.47
N ILE A 345 3.98 -4.42 11.89
CA ILE A 345 5.21 -3.68 12.21
C ILE A 345 6.41 -4.25 11.47
N ASP A 346 7.23 -3.41 10.86
CA ASP A 346 8.51 -3.87 10.33
C ASP A 346 9.36 -4.41 11.50
N TYR A 347 9.79 -5.67 11.41
CA TYR A 347 10.47 -6.37 12.51
C TYR A 347 11.73 -5.61 12.98
N LYS A 348 12.40 -4.88 12.09
CA LYS A 348 13.56 -4.03 12.43
C LYS A 348 13.25 -3.00 13.52
N LEU A 349 11.99 -2.56 13.63
CA LEU A 349 11.55 -1.56 14.61
C LEU A 349 11.18 -2.16 15.97
N CYS A 350 10.89 -3.46 16.05
CA CYS A 350 10.41 -4.09 17.28
C CYS A 350 11.25 -5.27 17.78
N LYS A 351 12.31 -5.67 17.07
CA LYS A 351 13.09 -6.88 17.40
C LYS A 351 13.63 -6.94 18.84
N LYS A 352 13.83 -5.77 19.48
CA LYS A 352 14.32 -5.66 20.87
C LYS A 352 13.21 -5.46 21.91
N ILE A 353 11.98 -5.24 21.48
CA ILE A 353 10.84 -4.99 22.37
C ILE A 353 10.24 -6.36 22.76
N ARG A 354 9.70 -6.46 23.97
CA ARG A 354 9.14 -7.72 24.51
C ARG A 354 7.80 -7.45 25.17
N TRP A 355 6.92 -8.46 25.13
CA TRP A 355 5.62 -8.44 25.76
C TRP A 355 5.77 -8.53 27.28
N THR A 356 5.00 -7.72 28.01
CA THR A 356 4.93 -7.79 29.48
C THR A 356 4.23 -9.06 29.92
N LEU A 357 4.95 -9.94 30.63
CA LEU A 357 4.49 -11.32 30.87
C LEU A 357 3.20 -11.43 31.69
N MET A 358 3.02 -10.56 32.68
CA MET A 358 1.94 -10.65 33.69
C MET A 358 0.78 -9.68 33.45
N GLU A 359 0.77 -8.99 32.32
CA GLU A 359 -0.19 -7.94 32.02
C GLU A 359 -1.23 -8.41 31.00
N TYR A 360 -2.52 -8.23 31.31
CA TYR A 360 -3.59 -8.62 30.39
C TYR A 360 -3.62 -7.68 29.18
N ALA A 361 -3.37 -6.39 29.39
CA ALA A 361 -3.29 -5.37 28.34
C ALA A 361 -1.89 -5.27 27.69
N ALA A 362 -1.15 -6.38 27.61
CA ALA A 362 0.23 -6.38 27.13
C ALA A 362 0.37 -5.98 25.65
N ASP A 363 -0.69 -6.13 24.86
CA ASP A 363 -0.80 -5.63 23.48
C ASP A 363 -0.63 -4.11 23.42
N PHE A 364 -1.34 -3.36 24.27
CA PHE A 364 -1.17 -1.92 24.39
C PHE A 364 0.27 -1.56 24.74
N PHE A 365 0.85 -2.18 25.77
CA PHE A 365 2.21 -1.84 26.21
C PHE A 365 3.25 -2.11 25.11
N TYR A 366 3.16 -3.27 24.46
CA TYR A 366 4.07 -3.65 23.39
C TYR A 366 3.97 -2.68 22.20
N PHE A 367 2.77 -2.41 21.69
CA PHE A 367 2.59 -1.53 20.53
C PHE A 367 2.83 -0.06 20.86
N ASN A 368 2.49 0.39 22.07
CA ASN A 368 2.81 1.74 22.51
C ASN A 368 4.32 1.93 22.59
N GLU A 369 5.09 0.99 23.15
CA GLU A 369 6.55 1.09 23.16
C GLU A 369 7.13 1.15 21.74
N CYS A 370 6.65 0.28 20.84
CA CYS A 370 7.02 0.31 19.43
C CYS A 370 6.75 1.69 18.80
N HIS A 371 5.58 2.27 19.09
CA HIS A 371 5.17 3.57 18.58
C HIS A 371 6.00 4.73 19.17
N GLN A 372 6.22 4.76 20.48
CA GLN A 372 6.97 5.84 21.13
C GLN A 372 8.41 5.91 20.61
N GLN A 373 9.05 4.75 20.40
CA GLN A 373 10.41 4.69 19.82
C GLN A 373 10.45 5.09 18.33
N ASN A 374 9.31 5.08 17.63
CA ASN A 374 9.23 5.23 16.18
C ASN A 374 8.08 6.13 15.72
N ARG A 375 7.77 7.20 16.47
CA ARG A 375 6.54 8.00 16.29
C ARG A 375 6.32 8.53 14.86
N HIS A 376 7.39 8.94 14.18
CA HIS A 376 7.39 9.45 12.81
C HIS A 376 7.26 8.35 11.72
N LYS A 377 7.26 7.08 12.12
CA LYS A 377 7.15 5.90 11.24
C LYS A 377 5.75 5.25 11.31
N TRP A 378 4.84 5.81 12.10
CA TRP A 378 3.48 5.30 12.25
C TRP A 378 2.55 5.79 11.14
N ILE A 379 1.76 4.86 10.58
CA ILE A 379 0.75 5.09 9.56
C ILE A 379 -0.54 4.43 10.01
N TYR A 380 -1.62 5.20 10.06
CA TYR A 380 -2.97 4.67 10.25
C TYR A 380 -3.63 4.40 8.89
N VAL A 381 -4.12 3.17 8.72
CA VAL A 381 -4.89 2.73 7.56
C VAL A 381 -6.36 2.67 7.95
N HIS A 382 -7.16 3.61 7.44
CA HIS A 382 -8.60 3.72 7.74
C HIS A 382 -9.44 2.71 6.96
N ASN A 383 -9.10 1.44 7.10
CA ASN A 383 -9.79 0.30 6.51
C ASN A 383 -9.95 -0.77 7.59
N VAL A 384 -11.05 -1.52 7.50
CA VAL A 384 -11.21 -2.73 8.29
C VAL A 384 -10.30 -3.81 7.70
N LEU A 385 -9.27 -4.19 8.45
CA LEU A 385 -8.26 -5.16 8.02
C LEU A 385 -8.00 -6.26 9.06
N CYS A 386 -8.80 -6.34 10.13
CA CYS A 386 -8.82 -7.51 11.02
C CYS A 386 -10.20 -7.78 11.63
N THR A 387 -10.34 -8.97 12.18
CA THR A 387 -11.50 -9.39 12.97
C THR A 387 -11.13 -9.55 14.44
N TYR A 388 -12.12 -9.90 15.27
CA TYR A 388 -11.94 -10.19 16.69
C TYR A 388 -12.72 -11.46 17.04
N ASN A 389 -12.05 -12.48 17.58
CA ASN A 389 -12.67 -13.70 18.12
C ASN A 389 -13.72 -14.33 17.20
N THR A 390 -13.33 -14.60 15.97
CA THR A 390 -14.19 -15.23 14.96
C THR A 390 -14.38 -16.73 15.15
N LEU A 391 -13.54 -17.34 15.98
CA LEU A 391 -13.56 -18.77 16.28
C LEU A 391 -13.94 -19.01 17.75
N PRO A 392 -14.36 -20.24 18.11
CA PRO A 392 -14.71 -20.57 19.49
C PRO A 392 -13.60 -20.25 20.49
N ARG A 393 -14.01 -19.75 21.66
CA ARG A 393 -13.11 -19.37 22.75
C ARG A 393 -12.73 -20.51 23.66
#